data_AF-A0A7S1XT44-F1
#
_entry.id   AF-A0A7S1XT44-F1
#
_cell.length_a   1.000
_cell.length_b   1.000
_cell.length_c   1.000
_cell.angle_alpha   90.00
_cell.angle_beta   90.00
_cell.angle_gamma   90.00
#
_symmetry.space_group_name_H-M   'P 1'
#
loop_
_entity.id
_entity.type
_entity.pdbx_description
1 polymer ?
#
loop_
_entity_poly.entity_id
_entity_poly.type
_entity_poly.pdbx_seq_one_letter_code
_entity_poly.pdbx_strand_id
1 'polypeptide(L)'
;AAWAEDGKPLVAVVDAGGFSVSYSLVTAEGAEDLPAERSVEREFGARLLAATAAAGAGGMAVDGAIADALNARFLKENPGSNDLLTDGMTYQRVRDAAEAAKVELSVKPVASIQLPFITADATGPKNLICDFSSTDLDRASFKVLDSVVHGFRGFLKAEGVDAAAVHAVLLTGGAGRMPLLRERIQKAARGLDIGACVYSETPEDDVATGATWLGRRLVEKVAGATANAAAGGE
;
A
#
# COMPACT_ATOMS: atom_id res chain seq x y z
N ALA A 1 23.92 8.71 -14.84
CA ALA A 1 22.45 8.76 -14.87
C ALA A 1 22.02 9.94 -13.99
N ALA A 2 21.07 10.77 -14.43
CA ALA A 2 20.71 12.05 -13.80
C ALA A 2 20.08 11.96 -12.39
N TRP A 3 20.02 10.76 -11.81
CA TRP A 3 19.34 10.46 -10.55
C TRP A 3 20.29 10.32 -9.35
N ALA A 4 21.59 10.18 -9.63
CA ALA A 4 22.65 10.15 -8.63
C ALA A 4 23.48 11.44 -8.71
N GLU A 5 22.81 12.59 -8.76
CA GLU A 5 23.49 13.87 -8.55
C GLU A 5 24.12 13.83 -7.14
N ASP A 6 25.45 13.74 -7.12
CA ASP A 6 26.31 13.93 -5.93
C ASP A 6 26.14 12.96 -4.76
N GLY A 7 25.94 11.66 -5.02
CA GLY A 7 26.01 10.64 -3.97
C GLY A 7 24.95 10.77 -2.86
N LYS A 8 23.87 11.49 -3.14
CA LYS A 8 22.74 11.68 -2.22
C LYS A 8 21.93 10.38 -2.09
N PRO A 9 21.45 10.04 -0.88
CA PRO A 9 20.63 8.85 -0.67
C PRO A 9 19.33 8.91 -1.48
N LEU A 10 19.10 7.87 -2.29
CA LEU A 10 17.89 7.69 -3.08
C LEU A 10 17.02 6.57 -2.48
N VAL A 11 15.77 6.89 -2.19
CA VAL A 11 14.79 5.97 -1.61
C VAL A 11 13.64 5.78 -2.59
N ALA A 12 13.29 4.53 -2.88
CA ALA A 12 12.05 4.20 -3.56
C ALA A 12 10.96 3.94 -2.52
N VAL A 13 9.81 4.60 -2.64
CA VAL A 13 8.66 4.35 -1.78
C VAL A 13 7.63 3.54 -2.56
N VAL A 14 7.16 2.45 -1.96
CA VAL A 14 6.03 1.64 -2.43
C VAL A 14 4.91 1.84 -1.42
N ASP A 15 3.90 2.61 -1.78
CA ASP A 15 2.70 2.80 -0.96
C ASP A 15 1.62 1.84 -1.43
N ALA A 16 1.41 0.77 -0.66
CA ALA A 16 0.40 -0.23 -0.91
C ALA A 16 -0.88 0.07 -0.12
N GLY A 17 -1.72 0.93 -0.69
CA GLY A 17 -3.00 1.33 -0.11
C GLY A 17 -4.12 0.31 -0.34
N GLY A 18 -5.34 0.72 0.03
CA GLY A 18 -6.56 -0.08 -0.20
C GLY A 18 -6.99 -0.09 -1.67
N PHE A 19 -7.00 1.06 -2.33
CA PHE A 19 -7.54 1.23 -3.69
C PHE A 19 -6.47 1.22 -4.79
N SER A 20 -5.29 1.72 -4.47
CA SER A 20 -4.19 1.92 -5.40
C SER A 20 -2.87 1.56 -4.76
N VAL A 21 -1.89 1.30 -5.62
CA VAL A 21 -0.48 1.28 -5.24
C VAL A 21 0.22 2.44 -5.90
N SER A 22 0.98 3.21 -5.12
CA SER A 22 1.82 4.29 -5.63
C SER A 22 3.29 3.91 -5.52
N TYR A 23 4.08 4.35 -6.50
CA TYR A 23 5.53 4.21 -6.49
C TYR A 23 6.14 5.60 -6.64
N SER A 24 7.12 5.93 -5.81
CA SER A 24 7.81 7.21 -5.91
C SER A 24 9.30 7.08 -5.63
N LEU A 25 10.06 8.05 -6.12
CA LEU A 25 11.47 8.22 -5.84
C LEU A 25 11.67 9.51 -5.06
N VAL A 26 12.30 9.38 -3.91
CA VAL A 26 12.61 10.49 -3.01
C VAL A 26 14.11 10.50 -2.77
N THR A 27 14.73 11.67 -2.90
CA THR A 27 16.13 11.87 -2.51
C THR A 27 16.19 12.83 -1.33
N ALA A 28 17.16 12.66 -0.45
CA ALA A 28 17.53 13.70 0.49
C ALA A 28 18.20 14.85 -0.27
N GLU A 29 17.91 16.10 0.10
CA GLU A 29 18.61 17.28 -0.41
C GLU A 29 18.95 18.22 0.74
N GLY A 30 20.14 18.82 0.70
CA GLY A 30 20.45 19.92 1.59
C GLY A 30 19.66 21.16 1.18
N ALA A 31 19.23 21.98 2.15
CA ALA A 31 18.53 23.24 1.87
C ALA A 31 19.32 24.14 0.90
N GLU A 32 20.64 24.03 0.83
CA GLU A 32 21.50 24.87 0.01
C GLU A 32 21.44 24.56 -1.49
N ASP A 33 21.02 23.35 -1.87
CA ASP A 33 21.07 22.85 -3.26
C ASP A 33 19.84 23.23 -4.12
N LEU A 34 18.82 23.85 -3.49
CA LEU A 34 17.55 24.18 -4.13
C LEU A 34 17.39 25.69 -4.36
N PRO A 35 16.76 26.12 -5.48
CA PRO A 35 16.43 27.53 -5.71
C PRO A 35 15.58 28.09 -4.58
N ALA A 36 15.77 29.38 -4.28
CA ALA A 36 15.08 30.04 -3.17
C ALA A 36 13.54 29.97 -3.28
N GLU A 37 12.98 29.85 -4.50
CA GLU A 37 11.54 29.72 -4.70
C GLU A 37 10.99 28.37 -4.21
N ARG A 38 11.83 27.33 -4.09
CA ARG A 38 11.47 26.00 -3.56
C ARG A 38 11.61 25.92 -2.04
N SER A 39 11.01 26.90 -1.38
CA SER A 39 11.16 27.08 0.08
C SER A 39 10.65 25.89 0.91
N VAL A 40 9.67 25.13 0.40
CA VAL A 40 9.13 23.95 1.10
C VAL A 40 10.09 22.77 1.02
N GLU A 41 10.63 22.46 -0.16
CA GLU A 41 11.59 21.37 -0.36
C GLU A 41 12.92 21.65 0.34
N ARG A 42 13.36 22.92 0.37
CA ARG A 42 14.53 23.37 1.15
C ARG A 42 14.39 23.07 2.63
N GLU A 43 13.20 23.31 3.18
CA GLU A 43 12.90 23.07 4.60
C GLU A 43 12.67 21.58 4.90
N PHE A 44 12.13 20.81 3.94
CA PHE A 44 11.92 19.35 4.03
C PHE A 44 13.22 18.56 4.08
N GLY A 45 14.27 19.05 3.43
CA GLY A 45 15.51 18.31 3.26
C GLY A 45 15.37 17.07 2.36
N ALA A 46 14.31 17.04 1.55
CA ALA A 46 14.00 15.94 0.64
C ALA A 46 13.21 16.44 -0.57
N ARG A 47 13.41 15.80 -1.72
CA ARG A 47 12.73 16.10 -2.98
C ARG A 47 12.08 14.85 -3.55
N LEU A 48 10.82 14.99 -3.96
CA LEU A 48 10.13 14.03 -4.81
C LEU A 48 10.64 14.18 -6.24
N LEU A 49 11.22 13.12 -6.80
CA LEU A 49 11.80 13.12 -8.14
C LEU A 49 10.80 12.61 -9.18
N ALA A 50 10.11 11.51 -8.87
CA ALA A 50 9.11 10.90 -9.74
C ALA A 50 8.05 10.19 -8.89
N ALA A 51 6.84 10.11 -9.43
CA ALA A 51 5.75 9.35 -8.82
C ALA A 51 4.78 8.83 -9.88
N THR A 52 4.25 7.63 -9.67
CA THR A 52 3.15 7.07 -10.44
C THR A 52 2.25 6.23 -9.55
N ALA A 53 1.02 5.97 -9.99
CA ALA A 53 0.08 5.15 -9.25
C ALA A 53 -0.66 4.19 -10.20
N ALA A 54 -0.91 2.98 -9.71
CA ALA A 54 -1.72 1.97 -10.37
C ALA A 54 -2.99 1.73 -9.57
N ALA A 55 -4.14 1.95 -10.22
CA ALA A 55 -5.44 1.58 -9.66
C ALA A 55 -5.69 0.06 -9.82
N GLY A 56 -6.55 -0.51 -8.98
CA GLY A 56 -6.92 -1.92 -9.07
C GLY A 56 -5.84 -2.89 -8.58
N ALA A 57 -4.79 -2.37 -7.95
CA ALA A 57 -3.83 -3.13 -7.15
C ALA A 57 -3.90 -2.63 -5.71
N GLY A 58 -3.71 -3.51 -4.73
CA GLY A 58 -3.74 -3.16 -3.30
C GLY A 58 -4.79 -3.95 -2.51
N GLY A 59 -5.16 -3.42 -1.33
CA GLY A 59 -5.96 -4.11 -0.35
C GLY A 59 -7.32 -4.61 -0.86
N MET A 60 -8.08 -3.79 -1.57
CA MET A 60 -9.41 -4.16 -2.09
C MET A 60 -9.34 -5.18 -3.23
N ALA A 61 -8.28 -5.15 -4.03
CA ALA A 61 -8.05 -6.17 -5.05
C ALA A 61 -7.76 -7.54 -4.40
N VAL A 62 -7.05 -7.54 -3.27
CA VAL A 62 -6.87 -8.75 -2.45
C VAL A 62 -8.20 -9.22 -1.85
N ASP A 63 -9.04 -8.31 -1.35
CA ASP A 63 -10.37 -8.65 -0.80
C ASP A 63 -11.25 -9.32 -1.86
N GLY A 64 -11.24 -8.79 -3.09
CA GLY A 64 -11.92 -9.40 -4.23
C GLY A 64 -11.39 -10.80 -4.55
N ALA A 65 -10.07 -10.99 -4.57
CA ALA A 65 -9.47 -12.30 -4.84
C ALA A 65 -9.81 -13.34 -3.75
N ILE A 66 -9.93 -12.92 -2.50
CA ILE A 66 -10.41 -13.78 -1.41
C ILE A 66 -11.90 -14.08 -1.61
N ALA A 67 -12.73 -13.08 -1.94
CA ALA A 67 -14.15 -13.28 -2.23
C ALA A 67 -14.38 -14.30 -3.36
N ASP A 68 -13.58 -14.23 -4.42
CA ASP A 68 -13.57 -15.23 -5.50
C ASP A 68 -13.26 -16.64 -4.99
N ALA A 69 -12.23 -16.78 -4.13
CA ALA A 69 -11.85 -18.05 -3.53
C ALA A 69 -12.93 -18.62 -2.61
N LEU A 70 -13.58 -17.76 -1.82
CA LEU A 70 -14.69 -18.13 -0.95
C LEU A 70 -15.91 -18.59 -1.73
N ASN A 71 -16.27 -17.86 -2.79
CA ASN A 71 -17.38 -18.24 -3.67
C ASN A 71 -17.11 -19.56 -4.39
N ALA A 72 -15.89 -19.77 -4.90
CA ALA A 72 -15.50 -21.03 -5.53
C ALA A 72 -15.63 -22.22 -4.55
N ARG A 73 -15.22 -22.03 -3.28
CA ARG A 73 -15.41 -23.04 -2.24
C ARG A 73 -16.88 -23.27 -1.93
N PHE A 74 -17.67 -22.21 -1.77
CA PHE A 74 -19.11 -22.27 -1.51
C PHE A 74 -19.85 -23.09 -2.58
N LEU A 75 -19.62 -22.79 -3.86
CA LEU A 75 -20.26 -23.46 -4.99
C LEU A 75 -19.85 -24.93 -5.10
N LYS A 76 -18.61 -25.27 -4.72
CA LYS A 76 -18.14 -26.65 -4.65
C LYS A 76 -18.85 -27.44 -3.55
N GLU A 77 -19.04 -26.83 -2.38
CA GLU A 77 -19.72 -27.44 -1.22
C GLU A 77 -21.25 -27.45 -1.39
N ASN A 78 -21.81 -26.55 -2.20
CA ASN A 78 -23.24 -26.42 -2.48
C ASN A 78 -23.52 -26.48 -3.99
N PRO A 79 -23.41 -27.66 -4.62
CA PRO A 79 -23.68 -27.80 -6.05
C PRO A 79 -25.08 -27.33 -6.43
N GLY A 80 -25.17 -26.49 -7.48
CA GLY A 80 -26.43 -25.92 -7.96
C GLY A 80 -26.90 -24.66 -7.22
N SER A 81 -26.13 -24.17 -6.24
CA SER A 81 -26.40 -22.89 -5.60
C SER A 81 -26.04 -21.70 -6.49
N ASN A 82 -26.57 -20.53 -6.15
CA ASN A 82 -26.31 -19.28 -6.88
C ASN A 82 -24.90 -18.75 -6.58
N ASP A 83 -24.28 -18.13 -7.58
CA ASP A 83 -23.02 -17.40 -7.42
C ASP A 83 -23.21 -16.20 -6.48
N LEU A 84 -22.49 -16.20 -5.36
CA LEU A 84 -22.61 -15.20 -4.31
C LEU A 84 -22.13 -13.81 -4.73
N LEU A 85 -21.37 -13.71 -5.83
CA LEU A 85 -20.76 -12.47 -6.30
C LEU A 85 -21.64 -11.73 -7.32
N THR A 86 -22.76 -12.33 -7.72
CA THR A 86 -23.66 -11.75 -8.74
C THR A 86 -24.67 -10.77 -8.16
N ASP A 87 -25.15 -11.03 -6.94
CA ASP A 87 -26.02 -10.12 -6.21
C ASP A 87 -25.20 -9.10 -5.42
N GLY A 88 -25.45 -7.81 -5.63
CA GLY A 88 -24.64 -6.73 -5.05
C GLY A 88 -24.63 -6.72 -3.52
N MET A 89 -25.75 -7.05 -2.86
CA MET A 89 -25.83 -7.10 -1.39
C MET A 89 -25.06 -8.30 -0.83
N THR A 90 -25.20 -9.45 -1.47
CA THR A 90 -24.48 -10.68 -1.12
C THR A 90 -22.97 -10.51 -1.33
N TYR A 91 -22.56 -9.97 -2.47
CA TYR A 91 -21.17 -9.68 -2.78
C TYR A 91 -20.53 -8.77 -1.74
N GLN A 92 -21.22 -7.69 -1.36
CA GLN A 92 -20.73 -6.75 -0.35
C GLN A 92 -20.47 -7.45 0.99
N ARG A 93 -21.39 -8.33 1.44
CA ARG A 93 -21.19 -9.14 2.66
C ARG A 93 -20.00 -10.08 2.56
N VAL A 94 -19.82 -10.74 1.41
CA VAL A 94 -18.68 -11.64 1.18
C VAL A 94 -17.36 -10.84 1.19
N ARG A 95 -17.34 -9.67 0.56
CA ARG A 95 -16.14 -8.81 0.52
C ARG A 95 -15.77 -8.27 1.89
N ASP A 96 -16.74 -7.85 2.71
CA ASP A 96 -16.46 -7.36 4.07
C ASP A 96 -15.91 -8.48 4.97
N ALA A 97 -16.43 -9.71 4.81
CA ALA A 97 -15.86 -10.88 5.49
C ALA A 97 -14.45 -11.24 4.97
N ALA A 98 -14.20 -11.06 3.67
CA ALA A 98 -12.89 -11.26 3.07
C ALA A 98 -11.86 -10.23 3.58
N GLU A 99 -12.25 -8.96 3.70
CA GLU A 99 -11.39 -7.91 4.27
C GLU A 99 -11.05 -8.20 5.74
N ALA A 100 -12.06 -8.55 6.54
CA ALA A 100 -11.85 -8.93 7.94
C ALA A 100 -10.89 -10.14 8.06
N ALA A 101 -11.09 -11.17 7.23
CA ALA A 101 -10.21 -12.34 7.19
C ALA A 101 -8.78 -11.97 6.76
N LYS A 102 -8.61 -11.12 5.74
CA LYS A 102 -7.29 -10.62 5.28
C LYS A 102 -6.53 -9.92 6.41
N VAL A 103 -7.20 -9.03 7.14
CA VAL A 103 -6.59 -8.30 8.26
C VAL A 103 -6.19 -9.27 9.38
N GLU A 104 -7.07 -10.20 9.75
CA GLU A 104 -6.77 -11.21 10.77
C GLU A 104 -5.61 -12.12 10.36
N LEU A 105 -5.57 -12.56 9.10
CA LEU A 105 -4.53 -13.44 8.54
C LEU A 105 -3.18 -12.76 8.34
N SER A 106 -3.12 -11.44 8.43
CA SER A 106 -1.84 -10.71 8.47
C SER A 106 -1.09 -10.93 9.80
N VAL A 107 -1.76 -11.50 10.81
CA VAL A 107 -1.19 -11.76 12.15
C VAL A 107 -1.41 -13.21 12.61
N LYS A 108 -2.52 -13.84 12.20
CA LYS A 108 -2.88 -15.21 12.59
C LYS A 108 -2.77 -16.19 11.42
N PRO A 109 -2.51 -17.48 11.69
CA PRO A 109 -2.41 -18.48 10.62
C PRO A 109 -3.77 -18.89 10.02
N VAL A 110 -4.88 -18.65 10.71
CA VAL A 110 -6.23 -19.05 10.30
C VAL A 110 -7.24 -17.98 10.74
N ALA A 111 -8.23 -17.71 9.90
CA ALA A 111 -9.42 -16.91 10.20
C ALA A 111 -10.69 -17.74 9.95
N SER A 112 -11.70 -17.58 10.81
CA SER A 112 -12.98 -18.26 10.66
C SER A 112 -14.01 -17.32 10.05
N ILE A 113 -14.58 -17.72 8.91
CA ILE A 113 -15.55 -16.93 8.15
C ILE A 113 -16.93 -17.53 8.37
N GLN A 114 -17.87 -16.68 8.78
CA GLN A 114 -19.23 -17.09 9.11
C GLN A 114 -20.24 -16.09 8.53
N LEU A 115 -20.86 -16.46 7.42
CA LEU A 115 -21.94 -15.72 6.79
C LEU A 115 -23.21 -16.57 6.79
N PRO A 116 -24.05 -16.45 7.85
CA PRO A 116 -25.33 -17.13 7.90
C PRO A 116 -26.32 -16.48 6.94
N PHE A 117 -27.22 -17.28 6.37
CA PHE A 117 -28.26 -16.86 5.43
C PHE A 117 -27.69 -15.99 4.31
N ILE A 118 -26.62 -16.48 3.68
CA ILE A 118 -25.91 -15.74 2.63
C ILE A 118 -26.69 -15.78 1.31
N THR A 119 -27.36 -16.90 1.03
CA THR A 119 -28.27 -17.05 -0.11
C THR A 119 -29.33 -18.12 0.20
N ALA A 120 -30.23 -18.39 -0.74
CA ALA A 120 -31.18 -19.49 -0.67
C ALA A 120 -31.33 -20.16 -2.03
N ASP A 121 -31.59 -21.47 -2.03
CA ASP A 121 -31.92 -22.25 -3.22
C ASP A 121 -33.17 -23.12 -2.99
N ALA A 122 -33.47 -24.03 -3.92
CA ALA A 122 -34.63 -24.92 -3.83
C ALA A 122 -34.66 -25.81 -2.57
N THR A 123 -33.52 -26.02 -1.92
CA THR A 123 -33.38 -26.80 -0.68
C THR A 123 -33.48 -25.93 0.58
N GLY A 124 -33.54 -24.61 0.43
CA GLY A 124 -33.68 -23.65 1.52
C GLY A 124 -32.48 -22.71 1.67
N PRO A 125 -32.37 -22.01 2.82
CA PRO A 125 -31.30 -21.06 3.06
C PRO A 125 -29.92 -21.73 3.15
N LYS A 126 -28.90 -21.02 2.69
CA LYS A 126 -27.49 -21.45 2.68
C LYS A 126 -26.64 -20.51 3.52
N ASN A 127 -25.57 -21.07 4.06
CA ASN A 127 -24.56 -20.37 4.86
C ASN A 127 -23.20 -20.58 4.20
N LEU A 128 -22.32 -19.58 4.29
CA LEU A 128 -20.90 -19.76 4.03
C LEU A 128 -20.18 -19.81 5.38
N ILE A 129 -19.73 -20.99 5.79
CA ILE A 129 -19.00 -21.20 7.03
C ILE A 129 -17.72 -21.95 6.68
N CYS A 130 -16.58 -21.31 6.86
CA CYS A 130 -15.30 -21.97 6.59
C CYS A 130 -14.14 -21.34 7.35
N ASP A 131 -13.14 -22.17 7.65
CA ASP A 131 -11.82 -21.66 8.03
C ASP A 131 -10.99 -21.40 6.78
N PHE A 132 -10.33 -20.25 6.76
CA PHE A 132 -9.45 -19.78 5.68
C PHE A 132 -8.05 -19.56 6.27
N SER A 133 -7.04 -20.19 5.69
CA SER A 133 -5.67 -20.14 6.22
C SER A 133 -4.83 -19.03 5.58
N SER A 134 -3.70 -18.70 6.21
CA SER A 134 -2.70 -17.79 5.63
C SER A 134 -2.15 -18.33 4.30
N THR A 135 -2.07 -19.66 4.14
CA THR A 135 -1.68 -20.28 2.87
C THR A 135 -2.75 -20.11 1.79
N ASP A 136 -4.03 -20.12 2.16
CA ASP A 136 -5.12 -19.85 1.22
C ASP A 136 -5.12 -18.38 0.79
N LEU A 137 -4.86 -17.47 1.73
CA LEU A 137 -4.63 -16.05 1.44
C LEU A 137 -3.47 -15.85 0.47
N ASP A 138 -2.34 -16.50 0.72
CA ASP A 138 -1.15 -16.40 -0.15
C ASP A 138 -1.45 -16.88 -1.58
N ARG A 139 -2.21 -17.96 -1.72
CA ARG A 139 -2.65 -18.48 -3.02
C ARG A 139 -3.63 -17.55 -3.73
N ALA A 140 -4.64 -17.08 -3.01
CA ALA A 140 -5.68 -16.20 -3.57
C ALA A 140 -5.09 -14.85 -4.00
N SER A 141 -4.23 -14.27 -3.16
CA SER A 141 -3.65 -12.94 -3.38
C SER A 141 -2.42 -12.93 -4.30
N PHE A 142 -1.83 -14.09 -4.61
CA PHE A 142 -0.55 -14.19 -5.34
C PHE A 142 -0.49 -13.27 -6.56
N LYS A 143 -1.47 -13.33 -7.46
CA LYS A 143 -1.45 -12.56 -8.71
C LYS A 143 -1.55 -11.05 -8.46
N VAL A 144 -2.32 -10.64 -7.47
CA VAL A 144 -2.48 -9.23 -7.09
C VAL A 144 -1.16 -8.73 -6.51
N LEU A 145 -0.55 -9.45 -5.57
CA LEU A 145 0.72 -9.02 -4.96
C LEU A 145 1.88 -9.05 -5.96
N ASP A 146 1.87 -10.01 -6.89
CA ASP A 146 2.89 -10.09 -7.94
C ASP A 146 2.77 -8.92 -8.94
N SER A 147 1.56 -8.39 -9.17
CA SER A 147 1.38 -7.18 -10.00
C SER A 147 1.95 -5.93 -9.32
N VAL A 148 1.89 -5.84 -7.98
CA VAL A 148 2.56 -4.78 -7.21
C VAL A 148 4.08 -4.81 -7.44
N VAL A 149 4.69 -6.00 -7.37
CA VAL A 149 6.14 -6.16 -7.61
C VAL A 149 6.52 -5.80 -9.05
N HIS A 150 5.70 -6.22 -10.01
CA HIS A 150 5.90 -5.86 -11.42
C HIS A 150 5.77 -4.35 -11.64
N GLY A 151 4.79 -3.71 -11.00
CA GLY A 151 4.62 -2.25 -11.04
C GLY A 151 5.85 -1.53 -10.50
N PHE A 152 6.39 -1.97 -9.36
CA PHE A 152 7.62 -1.39 -8.79
C PHE A 152 8.82 -1.48 -9.75
N ARG A 153 9.09 -2.66 -10.32
CA ARG A 153 10.17 -2.85 -11.31
C ARG A 153 9.94 -2.05 -12.57
N GLY A 154 8.70 -2.02 -13.04
CA GLY A 154 8.28 -1.28 -14.22
C GLY A 154 8.50 0.22 -14.05
N PHE A 155 8.15 0.76 -12.88
CA PHE A 155 8.36 2.16 -12.53
C PHE A 155 9.85 2.54 -12.57
N LEU A 156 10.72 1.81 -11.87
CA LEU A 156 12.17 2.10 -11.89
C LEU A 156 12.73 2.11 -13.32
N LYS A 157 12.30 1.14 -14.14
CA LYS A 157 12.68 1.05 -15.54
C LYS A 157 12.15 2.22 -16.38
N ALA A 158 10.90 2.63 -16.16
CA ALA A 158 10.27 3.73 -16.91
C ALA A 158 10.95 5.07 -16.63
N GLU A 159 11.37 5.30 -15.39
CA GLU A 159 12.12 6.51 -14.99
C GLU A 159 13.61 6.44 -15.40
N GLY A 160 14.07 5.31 -15.96
CA GLY A 160 15.47 5.12 -16.36
C GLY A 160 16.44 5.15 -15.17
N VAL A 161 15.97 4.76 -13.99
CA VAL A 161 16.76 4.71 -12.76
C VAL A 161 17.54 3.41 -12.72
N ASP A 162 18.84 3.52 -12.50
CA ASP A 162 19.65 2.35 -12.17
C ASP A 162 19.23 1.85 -10.78
N ALA A 163 18.70 0.63 -10.70
CA ALA A 163 18.21 0.10 -9.44
C ALA A 163 19.32 -0.01 -8.39
N ALA A 164 20.57 -0.21 -8.79
CA ALA A 164 21.73 -0.22 -7.88
C ALA A 164 22.03 1.16 -7.25
N ALA A 165 21.51 2.25 -7.83
CA ALA A 165 21.60 3.59 -7.24
C ALA A 165 20.53 3.84 -6.16
N VAL A 166 19.50 3.00 -6.07
CA VAL A 166 18.48 3.07 -5.01
C VAL A 166 19.07 2.46 -3.75
N HIS A 167 19.15 3.25 -2.69
CA HIS A 167 19.76 2.84 -1.43
C HIS A 167 18.81 2.02 -0.57
N ALA A 168 17.52 2.37 -0.60
CA ALA A 168 16.50 1.68 0.17
C ALA A 168 15.14 1.68 -0.54
N VAL A 169 14.34 0.65 -0.27
CA VAL A 169 12.89 0.65 -0.52
C VAL A 169 12.17 0.86 0.80
N LEU A 170 11.22 1.80 0.86
CA LEU A 170 10.24 1.94 1.94
C LEU A 170 8.90 1.38 1.47
N LEU A 171 8.39 0.34 2.14
CA LEU A 171 7.03 -0.14 1.94
C LEU A 171 6.12 0.47 3.02
N THR A 172 5.13 1.23 2.57
CA THR A 172 4.10 1.89 3.37
C THR A 172 2.70 1.50 2.87
N GLY A 173 1.64 2.04 3.48
CA GLY A 173 0.25 1.70 3.20
C GLY A 173 -0.21 0.41 3.91
N GLY A 174 -1.49 0.38 4.30
CA GLY A 174 -2.04 -0.69 5.15
C GLY A 174 -1.93 -2.10 4.55
N ALA A 175 -1.98 -2.25 3.22
CA ALA A 175 -1.79 -3.56 2.58
C ALA A 175 -0.34 -4.07 2.74
N GLY A 176 0.61 -3.16 3.00
CA GLY A 176 1.99 -3.47 3.38
C GLY A 176 2.12 -4.26 4.68
N ARG A 177 1.05 -4.45 5.46
CA ARG A 177 1.04 -5.36 6.63
C ARG A 177 1.06 -6.84 6.26
N MET A 178 0.65 -7.20 5.05
CA MET A 178 0.62 -8.59 4.60
C MET A 178 2.03 -9.20 4.52
N PRO A 179 2.31 -10.32 5.23
CA PRO A 179 3.64 -10.95 5.24
C PRO A 179 4.16 -11.29 3.84
N LEU A 180 3.31 -11.85 2.97
CA LEU A 180 3.70 -12.21 1.61
C LEU A 180 4.09 -10.99 0.77
N LEU A 181 3.38 -9.86 0.91
CA LEU A 181 3.74 -8.64 0.18
C LEU A 181 5.10 -8.11 0.63
N ARG A 182 5.37 -8.10 1.95
CA ARG A 182 6.68 -7.73 2.50
C ARG A 182 7.78 -8.61 1.90
N GLU A 183 7.64 -9.94 2.02
CA GLU A 183 8.61 -10.89 1.48
C GLU A 183 8.88 -10.65 -0.02
N ARG A 184 7.82 -10.43 -0.80
CA ARG A 184 7.89 -10.16 -2.24
C ARG A 184 8.68 -8.90 -2.57
N ILE A 185 8.39 -7.79 -1.88
CA ILE A 185 9.09 -6.52 -2.08
C ILE A 185 10.56 -6.64 -1.66
N GLN A 186 10.86 -7.26 -0.51
CA GLN A 186 12.25 -7.49 -0.11
C GLN A 186 13.01 -8.41 -1.07
N LYS A 187 12.38 -9.47 -1.57
CA LYS A 187 12.98 -10.34 -2.59
C LYS A 187 13.23 -9.57 -3.89
N ALA A 188 12.29 -8.70 -4.29
CA ALA A 188 12.46 -7.86 -5.46
C ALA A 188 13.61 -6.86 -5.29
N ALA A 189 13.68 -6.19 -4.14
CA ALA A 189 14.76 -5.26 -3.80
C ALA A 189 16.13 -5.95 -3.81
N ARG A 190 16.26 -7.12 -3.17
CA ARG A 190 17.50 -7.92 -3.19
C ARG A 190 17.89 -8.36 -4.60
N GLY A 191 16.92 -8.78 -5.41
CA GLY A 191 17.17 -9.16 -6.81
C GLY A 191 17.57 -7.99 -7.71
N LEU A 192 17.37 -6.76 -7.26
CA LEU A 192 17.77 -5.52 -7.92
C LEU A 192 19.02 -4.88 -7.28
N ASP A 193 19.66 -5.56 -6.33
CA ASP A 193 20.82 -5.06 -5.55
C ASP A 193 20.55 -3.77 -4.76
N ILE A 194 19.31 -3.58 -4.29
CA ILE A 194 18.93 -2.45 -3.44
C ILE A 194 19.32 -2.76 -1.99
N GLY A 195 20.07 -1.85 -1.36
CA GLY A 195 20.76 -2.07 -0.09
C GLY A 195 19.86 -2.37 1.11
N ALA A 196 18.66 -1.81 1.18
CA ALA A 196 17.73 -2.03 2.28
C ALA A 196 16.27 -2.10 1.83
N CYS A 197 15.46 -2.84 2.58
CA CYS A 197 13.99 -2.82 2.47
C CYS A 197 13.43 -2.57 3.86
N VAL A 198 12.81 -1.40 4.05
CA VAL A 198 12.26 -0.91 5.31
C VAL A 198 10.74 -1.00 5.23
N TYR A 199 10.13 -1.46 6.32
CA TYR A 199 8.69 -1.48 6.50
C TYR A 199 8.35 -0.51 7.62
N SER A 200 7.36 0.35 7.40
CA SER A 200 6.85 1.17 8.50
C SER A 200 6.12 0.29 9.53
N GLU A 201 6.25 0.67 10.80
CA GLU A 201 5.51 0.08 11.92
C GLU A 201 4.03 0.50 11.91
N THR A 202 3.77 1.72 11.42
CA THR A 202 2.45 2.36 11.28
C THR A 202 2.21 2.79 9.83
N PRO A 203 2.22 1.85 8.86
CA PRO A 203 2.23 2.18 7.44
C PRO A 203 0.97 2.93 6.97
N GLU A 204 -0.16 2.78 7.66
CA GLU A 204 -1.37 3.57 7.41
C GLU A 204 -1.26 5.05 7.81
N ASP A 205 -0.37 5.38 8.76
CA ASP A 205 -0.22 6.72 9.33
C ASP A 205 0.96 7.48 8.72
N ASP A 206 1.82 6.85 7.92
CA ASP A 206 3.03 7.49 7.37
C ASP A 206 2.70 8.76 6.57
N VAL A 207 1.65 8.70 5.74
CA VAL A 207 1.18 9.85 4.95
C VAL A 207 0.68 10.96 5.86
N ALA A 208 -0.14 10.62 6.86
CA ALA A 208 -0.65 11.59 7.83
C ALA A 208 0.47 12.18 8.69
N THR A 209 1.49 11.39 9.02
CA THR A 209 2.67 11.79 9.78
C THR A 209 3.52 12.77 8.98
N GLY A 210 3.77 12.48 7.70
CA GLY A 210 4.44 13.41 6.78
C GLY A 210 3.66 14.72 6.61
N ALA A 211 2.33 14.65 6.48
CA ALA A 211 1.47 15.82 6.44
C ALA A 211 1.47 16.63 7.76
N THR A 212 1.49 15.95 8.91
CA THR A 212 1.60 16.58 10.23
C THR A 212 2.91 17.33 10.38
N TRP A 213 4.01 16.74 9.92
CA TRP A 213 5.32 17.39 9.89
C TRP A 213 5.29 18.68 9.06
N LEU A 214 4.70 18.64 7.86
CA LEU A 214 4.54 19.82 7.00
C LEU A 214 3.63 20.88 7.66
N GLY A 215 2.51 20.46 8.22
CA GLY A 215 1.57 21.35 8.91
C GLY A 215 2.21 22.11 10.06
N ARG A 216 3.03 21.44 10.88
CA ARG A 216 3.81 22.07 11.95
C ARG A 216 4.70 23.20 11.41
N ARG A 217 5.40 22.98 10.30
CA ARG A 217 6.28 24.00 9.69
C ARG A 217 5.51 25.22 9.20
N LEU A 218 4.34 25.02 8.60
CA LEU A 218 3.47 26.12 8.19
C LEU A 218 3.03 26.97 9.39
N VAL A 219 2.68 26.33 10.51
CA VAL A 219 2.34 27.04 11.76
C VAL A 219 3.52 27.86 12.28
N GLU A 220 4.74 27.30 12.30
CA GLU A 220 5.97 28.00 12.73
C GLU A 220 6.22 29.25 11.86
N LYS A 221 6.04 29.13 10.53
CA LYS A 221 6.24 30.23 9.57
C LYS A 221 5.21 31.35 9.74
N VAL A 222 3.94 31.00 9.94
CA VAL A 222 2.86 31.98 10.20
C VAL A 222 3.09 32.67 11.55
N ALA A 223 3.43 31.92 12.59
CA ALA A 223 3.70 32.47 13.92
C ALA A 223 4.90 33.45 13.91
N GLY A 224 5.98 33.08 13.23
CA GLY A 224 7.16 33.95 13.05
C GLY A 224 6.85 35.22 12.25
N ALA A 225 6.02 35.13 11.21
CA ALA A 225 5.58 36.29 10.44
C ALA A 225 4.72 37.25 11.29
N THR A 226 3.81 36.74 12.12
CA THR A 226 3.02 37.57 13.06
C THR A 226 3.89 38.25 14.12
N ALA A 227 4.93 37.57 14.63
CA ALA A 227 5.86 38.16 15.60
C ALA A 227 6.69 39.29 14.98
N ASN A 228 7.19 39.12 13.74
CA ASN A 228 7.93 40.16 13.03
C ASN A 228 7.06 41.36 12.62
N ALA A 229 5.80 41.14 12.24
CA ALA A 229 4.85 42.22 11.96
C ALA A 229 4.51 43.05 13.20
N ALA A 230 4.45 42.42 14.38
CA ALA A 230 4.24 43.11 15.65
C ALA A 230 5.47 43.95 16.08
N ALA A 231 6.69 43.54 15.69
CA ALA A 231 7.93 44.22 16.04
C ALA A 231 8.34 45.35 15.07
N GLY A 232 7.84 45.35 13.83
CA GLY A 232 8.16 46.36 12.80
C GLY A 232 7.19 47.54 12.71
N GLY A 233 6.29 47.69 13.68
CA GLY A 233 5.28 48.76 13.76
C GLY A 233 5.63 49.95 14.65
N GLU A 234 6.90 50.07 15.09
CA GLU A 234 7.43 51.24 15.81
C GLU A 234 8.21 52.18 14.88
#